data_AF-A0ABC8QYX5-F1
#
_entry.id   AF-A0ABC8QYX5-F1
#
_cell.length_a   1.000
_cell.length_b   1.000
_cell.length_c   1.000
_cell.angle_alpha   90.00
_cell.angle_beta   90.00
_cell.angle_gamma   90.00
#
_symmetry.space_group_name_H-M   'P 1'
#
loop_
_entity.id
_entity.type
_entity.pdbx_description
1 polymer ?
#
loop_
_entity_poly.entity_id
_entity_poly.type
_entity_poly.pdbx_seq_one_letter_code
_entity_poly.pdbx_strand_id
1 'polypeptide(L)'
;MKLNGEISYNTDGEEDEILNEVNSHKFPIGFVSPQPPKLIVGYALTSKKKKSFLQPKLVALARNKGILFVGIDLNRSLSDQGPFDVVLHKLLGQEWFQIIQDYRQKHPEVTVLDPPDAIGRINNRQSMLEHVANLNLPYCYGKVGVPRQLVIRKDPSSIPDAVTKAGLRLPLVAKPLILDGSAKSHQLCLAYDQFSLTKLEPPLVLQEFVNHGGVLFKVYIVGEAIKVVRRFSLPDVCKQELTKIAGVFPFPRVSGAAASADDVDLDHVAELPPRPLLESLARELRHRLGLRLFNIDIIRENGIGDLYYVIDINYFPGYGKMPEYEHMFTDFLLSLCRTSTKSDLLHEGVLDAKSVLITFSCGSGRNRELSRIWLSKLLESRIQEEHIAPLCLRLTGKGLLAFVSVRSSITSLSWENSFFHISPDPHH
;
A
#
# COMPACT_ATOMS: atom_id res chain seq x y z
N MET A 1 -47.81 -14.93 24.30
CA MET A 1 -47.02 -13.68 24.21
C MET A 1 -46.17 -13.75 22.96
N LYS A 2 -46.66 -13.14 21.86
CA LYS A 2 -45.84 -12.72 20.72
C LYS A 2 -45.19 -11.39 21.08
N LEU A 3 -43.96 -11.14 20.69
CA LEU A 3 -43.45 -9.81 20.37
C LEU A 3 -42.27 -9.97 19.39
N ASN A 4 -42.54 -9.67 18.13
CA ASN A 4 -41.57 -9.37 17.10
C ASN A 4 -40.93 -8.01 17.42
N GLY A 5 -39.63 -7.87 17.16
CA GLY A 5 -38.93 -6.60 17.15
C GLY A 5 -38.15 -6.47 15.86
N GLU A 6 -38.78 -5.89 14.84
CA GLU A 6 -38.13 -5.39 13.64
C GLU A 6 -37.21 -4.21 14.01
N ILE A 7 -35.97 -4.25 13.54
CA ILE A 7 -35.05 -3.12 13.64
C ILE A 7 -35.34 -2.22 12.45
N SER A 8 -36.00 -1.08 12.68
CA SER A 8 -36.22 -0.06 11.65
C SER A 8 -34.93 0.73 11.41
N TYR A 9 -34.57 0.88 10.13
CA TYR A 9 -33.58 1.86 9.69
C TYR A 9 -34.27 3.23 9.67
N ASN A 10 -33.94 4.08 10.63
CA ASN A 10 -34.36 5.49 10.60
C ASN A 10 -33.50 6.24 9.58
N THR A 11 -34.19 6.96 8.70
CA THR A 11 -33.70 7.73 7.55
C THR A 11 -32.88 8.96 7.94
N ASP A 12 -31.69 9.08 7.36
CA ASP A 12 -30.68 10.16 7.49
C ASP A 12 -31.05 11.47 6.74
N GLY A 13 -32.33 11.87 6.75
CA GLY A 13 -32.83 12.98 5.90
C GLY A 13 -32.20 14.35 6.14
N GLU A 14 -31.80 14.67 7.37
CA GLU A 14 -31.23 15.99 7.72
C GLU A 14 -29.73 16.11 7.39
N GLU A 15 -28.98 15.01 7.32
CA GLU A 15 -27.53 15.05 7.09
C GLU A 15 -27.17 15.21 5.59
N ASP A 16 -27.98 14.64 4.70
CA ASP A 16 -27.86 14.85 3.26
C ASP A 16 -28.25 16.28 2.87
N GLU A 17 -29.16 16.93 3.61
CA GLU A 17 -29.50 18.35 3.42
C GLU A 17 -28.31 19.28 3.66
N ILE A 18 -27.46 19.05 4.67
CA ILE A 18 -26.30 19.93 4.95
C ILE A 18 -25.24 19.83 3.84
N LEU A 19 -24.96 18.62 3.33
CA LEU A 19 -24.02 18.45 2.21
C LEU A 19 -24.62 18.97 0.89
N ASN A 20 -25.92 18.81 0.69
CA ASN A 20 -26.65 19.40 -0.44
C ASN A 20 -26.77 20.93 -0.33
N GLU A 21 -26.88 21.48 0.88
CA GLU A 21 -26.86 22.92 1.16
C GLU A 21 -25.47 23.49 0.88
N VAL A 22 -24.39 22.82 1.32
CA VAL A 22 -23.03 23.23 0.95
C VAL A 22 -22.84 23.17 -0.57
N ASN A 23 -23.56 22.28 -1.29
CA ASN A 23 -23.64 22.26 -2.75
C ASN A 23 -24.50 23.39 -3.36
N SER A 24 -25.45 23.96 -2.62
CA SER A 24 -26.39 24.99 -3.10
C SER A 24 -26.06 26.43 -2.67
N HIS A 25 -25.19 26.63 -1.67
CA HIS A 25 -24.88 27.96 -1.13
C HIS A 25 -24.04 28.82 -2.09
N LYS A 26 -24.71 29.80 -2.71
CA LYS A 26 -24.11 30.92 -3.45
C LYS A 26 -23.47 31.91 -2.47
N PHE A 27 -22.14 31.89 -2.34
CA PHE A 27 -21.37 32.97 -1.71
C PHE A 27 -21.04 34.08 -2.75
N PRO A 28 -20.85 35.34 -2.32
CA PRO A 28 -21.01 36.49 -3.19
C PRO A 28 -19.87 36.67 -4.20
N ILE A 29 -20.26 36.65 -5.48
CA ILE A 29 -19.72 37.36 -6.65
C ILE A 29 -18.22 37.70 -6.60
N GLY A 30 -17.40 36.73 -6.97
CA GLY A 30 -16.23 36.91 -7.83
C GLY A 30 -16.43 36.01 -9.04
N PHE A 31 -16.57 36.58 -10.23
CA PHE A 31 -16.90 35.85 -11.47
C PHE A 31 -15.86 34.76 -11.79
N VAL A 32 -16.18 33.51 -11.43
CA VAL A 32 -15.69 32.32 -12.11
C VAL A 32 -16.92 31.54 -12.53
N SER A 33 -17.19 31.50 -13.83
CA SER A 33 -18.26 30.67 -14.39
C SER A 33 -18.10 29.23 -13.87
N PRO A 34 -19.15 28.58 -13.32
CA PRO A 34 -19.06 27.18 -12.94
C PRO A 34 -18.83 26.37 -14.21
N GLN A 35 -17.56 25.99 -14.42
CA GLN A 35 -17.22 24.97 -15.40
C GLN A 35 -18.04 23.72 -15.07
N PRO A 36 -18.65 23.04 -16.06
CA PRO A 36 -19.34 21.78 -15.81
C PRO A 36 -18.39 20.82 -15.07
N PRO A 37 -18.90 20.00 -14.14
CA PRO A 37 -18.07 19.07 -13.40
C PRO A 37 -17.31 18.19 -14.39
N LYS A 38 -15.99 18.13 -14.21
CA LYS A 38 -15.09 17.29 -15.00
C LYS A 38 -15.07 15.84 -14.52
N LEU A 39 -15.59 15.60 -13.30
CA LEU A 39 -15.62 14.30 -12.66
C LEU A 39 -16.77 14.23 -11.64
N ILE A 40 -17.63 13.21 -11.76
CA ILE A 40 -18.73 12.90 -10.84
C ILE A 40 -18.37 11.66 -10.03
N VAL A 41 -18.24 11.83 -8.71
CA VAL A 41 -17.91 10.75 -7.76
C VAL A 41 -19.16 10.39 -6.96
N GLY A 42 -19.78 9.26 -7.32
CA GLY A 42 -20.81 8.64 -6.49
C GLY A 42 -20.18 8.04 -5.24
N TYR A 43 -20.69 8.33 -4.04
CA TYR A 43 -20.15 7.79 -2.79
C TYR A 43 -21.16 7.00 -1.96
N ALA A 44 -20.71 5.85 -1.47
CA ALA A 44 -21.44 5.00 -0.53
C ALA A 44 -20.53 4.67 0.66
N LEU A 45 -20.62 5.46 1.73
CA LEU A 45 -19.70 5.40 2.87
C LEU A 45 -20.50 5.22 4.17
N THR A 46 -19.95 4.48 5.14
CA THR A 46 -20.49 4.48 6.52
C THR A 46 -20.60 5.89 7.07
N SER A 47 -21.55 6.16 7.97
CA SER A 47 -21.74 7.48 8.59
C SER A 47 -20.46 7.97 9.29
N LYS A 48 -19.73 7.08 9.98
CA LYS A 48 -18.41 7.38 10.58
C LYS A 48 -17.38 7.82 9.53
N LYS A 49 -17.38 7.19 8.35
CA LYS A 49 -16.46 7.53 7.27
C LYS A 49 -16.86 8.84 6.61
N LYS A 50 -18.14 9.08 6.30
CA LYS A 50 -18.64 10.38 5.82
C LYS A 50 -18.18 11.50 6.76
N LYS A 51 -18.48 11.38 8.06
CA LYS A 51 -18.14 12.36 9.11
C LYS A 51 -16.65 12.59 9.34
N SER A 52 -15.76 11.68 8.91
CA SER A 52 -14.30 11.83 9.09
C SER A 52 -13.54 12.10 7.81
N PHE A 53 -14.15 11.92 6.64
CA PHE A 53 -13.48 12.03 5.34
C PHE A 53 -14.09 13.10 4.44
N LEU A 54 -15.41 13.21 4.36
CA LEU A 54 -16.11 14.21 3.54
C LEU A 54 -16.23 15.54 4.31
N GLN A 55 -15.11 16.09 4.75
CA GLN A 55 -15.11 17.39 5.45
C GLN A 55 -15.39 18.54 4.47
N PRO A 56 -15.94 19.68 4.94
CA PRO A 56 -16.23 20.83 4.10
C PRO A 56 -15.04 21.30 3.25
N LYS A 57 -13.83 21.24 3.81
CA LYS A 57 -12.59 21.61 3.10
C LYS A 57 -12.31 20.72 1.89
N LEU A 58 -12.52 19.39 2.01
CA LEU A 58 -12.37 18.47 0.88
C LEU A 58 -13.42 18.77 -0.20
N VAL A 59 -14.69 18.92 0.20
CA VAL A 59 -15.79 19.16 -0.74
C VAL A 59 -15.59 20.48 -1.50
N ALA A 60 -15.22 21.55 -0.81
CA ALA A 60 -14.94 22.85 -1.43
C ALA A 60 -13.73 22.78 -2.38
N LEU A 61 -12.63 22.14 -1.97
CA LEU A 61 -11.45 21.97 -2.83
C LEU A 61 -11.76 21.12 -4.07
N ALA A 62 -12.50 20.03 -3.90
CA ALA A 62 -12.94 19.16 -4.97
C ALA A 62 -13.81 19.92 -5.98
N ARG A 63 -14.79 20.69 -5.51
CA ARG A 63 -15.64 21.53 -6.36
C ARG A 63 -14.83 22.56 -7.14
N ASN A 64 -13.89 23.24 -6.49
CA ASN A 64 -13.00 24.21 -7.15
C ASN A 64 -12.13 23.57 -8.25
N LYS A 65 -11.85 22.26 -8.14
CA LYS A 65 -11.14 21.48 -9.14
C LYS A 65 -12.05 20.75 -10.14
N GLY A 66 -13.36 21.00 -10.10
CA GLY A 66 -14.35 20.43 -11.02
C GLY A 66 -14.79 19.01 -10.67
N ILE A 67 -14.67 18.58 -9.41
CA ILE A 67 -15.16 17.29 -8.93
C ILE A 67 -16.47 17.50 -8.15
N LEU A 68 -17.50 16.73 -8.49
CA LEU A 68 -18.77 16.71 -7.77
C LEU A 68 -18.90 15.39 -7.00
N PHE A 69 -19.13 15.47 -5.69
CA PHE A 69 -19.50 14.31 -4.88
C PHE A 69 -21.01 14.19 -4.81
N VAL A 70 -21.53 12.98 -5.09
CA VAL A 70 -22.97 12.66 -5.06
C VAL A 70 -23.18 11.46 -4.14
N GLY A 71 -24.03 11.62 -3.13
CA GLY A 71 -24.40 10.50 -2.25
C GLY A 71 -25.21 9.46 -3.03
N ILE A 72 -24.82 8.20 -2.92
CA ILE A 72 -25.59 7.07 -3.46
C ILE A 72 -26.71 6.74 -2.48
N ASP A 73 -27.95 6.79 -2.96
CA ASP A 73 -29.13 6.33 -2.24
C ASP A 73 -29.22 4.80 -2.32
N LEU A 74 -29.10 4.15 -1.16
CA LEU A 74 -29.11 2.69 -1.07
C LEU A 74 -30.51 2.08 -1.27
N ASN A 75 -31.57 2.89 -1.27
CA ASN A 75 -32.95 2.44 -1.51
C ASN A 75 -33.31 2.39 -3.00
N ARG A 76 -32.41 2.84 -3.87
CA ARG A 76 -32.61 2.89 -5.32
C ARG A 76 -31.53 2.06 -6.02
N SER A 77 -31.85 1.57 -7.21
CA SER A 77 -30.87 0.89 -8.07
C SER A 77 -29.68 1.81 -8.35
N LEU A 78 -28.45 1.30 -8.25
CA LEU A 78 -27.24 2.07 -8.51
C LEU A 78 -27.14 2.51 -9.99
N SER A 79 -27.66 1.70 -10.92
CA SER A 79 -27.70 2.02 -12.36
C SER A 79 -28.55 3.24 -12.70
N ASP A 80 -29.51 3.60 -11.85
CA ASP A 80 -30.45 4.70 -12.12
C ASP A 80 -30.00 6.05 -11.51
N GLN A 81 -28.81 6.08 -10.88
CA GLN A 81 -28.30 7.23 -10.14
C GLN A 81 -27.14 7.94 -10.84
N GLY A 82 -26.61 7.33 -11.90
CA GLY A 82 -25.53 7.89 -12.70
C GLY A 82 -25.97 9.01 -13.66
N PRO A 83 -25.05 9.48 -14.52
CA PRO A 83 -23.71 8.92 -14.75
C PRO A 83 -22.75 9.23 -13.59
N PHE A 84 -21.95 8.24 -13.21
CA PHE A 84 -20.79 8.40 -12.33
C PHE A 84 -19.54 8.11 -13.14
N ASP A 85 -18.46 8.82 -12.85
CA ASP A 85 -17.13 8.48 -13.38
C ASP A 85 -16.37 7.58 -12.40
N VAL A 86 -16.62 7.78 -11.10
CA VAL A 86 -16.02 7.02 -10.00
C VAL A 86 -17.11 6.65 -8.99
N VAL A 87 -17.10 5.40 -8.51
CA VAL A 87 -17.87 4.97 -7.34
C VAL A 87 -16.90 4.74 -6.18
N LEU A 88 -16.93 5.63 -5.20
CA LEU A 88 -16.12 5.57 -3.98
C LEU A 88 -16.92 4.91 -2.85
N HIS A 89 -16.47 3.78 -2.33
CA HIS A 89 -17.26 3.05 -1.34
C HIS A 89 -16.48 2.50 -0.15
N LYS A 90 -17.20 2.41 0.98
CA LYS A 90 -16.75 1.78 2.21
C LYS A 90 -17.95 1.28 3.00
N LEU A 91 -18.75 0.43 2.37
CA LEU A 91 -19.79 -0.35 3.04
C LEU A 91 -19.36 -1.81 3.13
N LEU A 92 -19.87 -2.51 4.13
CA LEU A 92 -19.59 -3.92 4.39
C LEU A 92 -20.85 -4.74 4.12
N GLY A 93 -20.70 -6.04 3.92
CA GLY A 93 -21.81 -6.97 3.74
C GLY A 93 -21.87 -7.58 2.34
N GLN A 94 -22.40 -8.81 2.27
CA GLN A 94 -22.50 -9.57 1.01
C GLN A 94 -23.46 -8.93 0.01
N GLU A 95 -24.53 -8.29 0.49
CA GLU A 95 -25.49 -7.60 -0.36
C GLU A 95 -24.86 -6.44 -1.12
N TRP A 96 -24.19 -5.53 -0.40
CA TRP A 96 -23.45 -4.42 -1.03
C TRP A 96 -22.35 -4.91 -1.97
N PHE A 97 -21.64 -5.98 -1.57
CA PHE A 97 -20.63 -6.62 -2.41
C PHE A 97 -21.23 -7.04 -3.76
N GLN A 98 -22.39 -7.69 -3.77
CA GLN A 98 -23.05 -8.12 -5.01
C GLN A 98 -23.50 -6.94 -5.85
N ILE A 99 -24.13 -5.93 -5.24
CA ILE A 99 -24.61 -4.71 -5.93
C ILE A 99 -23.46 -4.04 -6.67
N ILE A 100 -22.32 -3.84 -6.00
CA ILE A 100 -21.20 -3.12 -6.60
C ILE A 100 -20.42 -3.97 -7.60
N GLN A 101 -20.38 -5.30 -7.41
CA GLN A 101 -19.82 -6.24 -8.38
C GLN A 101 -20.63 -6.23 -9.68
N ASP A 102 -21.96 -6.30 -9.59
CA ASP A 102 -22.87 -6.28 -10.73
C ASP A 102 -22.79 -4.94 -11.47
N TYR A 103 -22.75 -3.83 -10.73
CA TYR A 103 -22.61 -2.49 -11.31
C TYR A 103 -21.30 -2.36 -12.09
N ARG A 104 -20.17 -2.80 -11.51
CA ARG A 104 -18.86 -2.79 -12.17
C ARG A 104 -18.85 -3.58 -13.48
N GLN A 105 -19.57 -4.70 -13.54
CA GLN A 105 -19.66 -5.52 -14.75
C GLN A 105 -20.50 -4.84 -15.84
N LYS A 106 -21.59 -4.19 -15.46
CA LYS A 106 -22.50 -3.48 -16.39
C LYS A 106 -21.93 -2.13 -16.86
N HIS A 107 -21.07 -1.52 -16.06
CA HIS A 107 -20.49 -0.19 -16.27
C HIS A 107 -18.96 -0.22 -16.20
N PRO A 108 -18.27 -0.88 -17.15
CA PRO A 108 -16.80 -0.98 -17.16
C PRO A 108 -16.09 0.37 -17.32
N GLU A 109 -16.78 1.39 -17.84
CA GLU A 109 -16.31 2.77 -17.93
C GLU A 109 -16.17 3.45 -16.57
N VAL A 110 -16.88 2.96 -15.54
CA VAL A 110 -16.91 3.56 -14.21
C VAL A 110 -15.84 2.96 -13.31
N THR A 111 -15.00 3.80 -12.72
CA THR A 111 -13.98 3.33 -11.78
C THR A 111 -14.58 3.03 -10.41
N VAL A 112 -14.68 1.75 -10.04
CA VAL A 112 -15.04 1.34 -8.68
C VAL A 112 -13.81 1.37 -7.77
N LEU A 113 -13.85 2.22 -6.74
CA LEU A 113 -12.73 2.55 -5.89
C LEU A 113 -12.98 2.13 -4.42
N ASP A 114 -12.32 1.10 -3.89
CA ASP A 114 -11.54 0.05 -4.59
C ASP A 114 -12.40 -1.15 -5.01
N PRO A 115 -11.94 -2.02 -5.91
CA PRO A 115 -12.65 -3.25 -6.25
C PRO A 115 -13.02 -4.10 -5.03
N PRO A 116 -14.28 -4.59 -4.94
CA PRO A 116 -14.74 -5.33 -3.76
C PRO A 116 -13.96 -6.64 -3.52
N ASP A 117 -13.49 -7.30 -4.58
CA ASP A 117 -12.66 -8.50 -4.53
C ASP A 117 -11.26 -8.23 -3.95
N ALA A 118 -10.69 -7.04 -4.22
CA ALA A 118 -9.42 -6.59 -3.65
C ALA A 118 -9.54 -6.31 -2.14
N ILE A 119 -10.64 -5.67 -1.72
CA ILE A 119 -10.93 -5.37 -0.31
C ILE A 119 -11.02 -6.67 0.51
N GLY A 120 -11.64 -7.71 -0.06
CA GLY A 120 -11.76 -9.02 0.59
C GLY A 120 -10.43 -9.66 1.01
N ARG A 121 -9.33 -9.38 0.29
CA ARG A 121 -8.00 -9.99 0.55
C ARG A 121 -7.37 -9.54 1.87
N ILE A 122 -7.74 -8.36 2.36
CA ILE A 122 -7.16 -7.79 3.60
C ILE A 122 -8.10 -7.86 4.81
N ASN A 123 -9.30 -8.41 4.65
CA ASN A 123 -10.26 -8.57 5.75
C ASN A 123 -9.90 -9.71 6.72
N ASN A 124 -8.88 -10.52 6.40
CA ASN A 124 -8.38 -11.58 7.25
C ASN A 124 -6.94 -11.27 7.69
N ARG A 125 -6.73 -11.05 9.00
CA ARG A 125 -5.42 -10.79 9.59
C ARG A 125 -4.39 -11.89 9.33
N GLN A 126 -4.82 -13.13 9.11
CA GLN A 126 -3.96 -14.24 8.74
C GLN A 126 -3.29 -13.98 7.38
N SER A 127 -4.08 -13.69 6.34
CA SER A 127 -3.60 -13.56 4.97
C SER A 127 -3.05 -12.17 4.64
N MET A 128 -3.50 -11.14 5.36
CA MET A 128 -3.15 -9.74 5.08
C MET A 128 -1.64 -9.49 5.00
N LEU A 129 -0.86 -10.11 5.89
CA LEU A 129 0.61 -9.94 5.94
C LEU A 129 1.37 -10.95 5.06
N GLU A 130 0.71 -11.98 4.52
CA GLU A 130 1.33 -12.95 3.61
C GLU A 130 1.81 -12.27 2.32
N HIS A 131 1.09 -11.24 1.85
CA HIS A 131 1.50 -10.44 0.70
C HIS A 131 2.81 -9.67 0.93
N VAL A 132 3.12 -9.32 2.19
CA VAL A 132 4.38 -8.67 2.58
C VAL A 132 5.49 -9.70 2.77
N ALA A 133 5.18 -10.84 3.40
CA ALA A 133 6.16 -11.90 3.67
C ALA A 133 6.82 -12.44 2.38
N ASN A 134 6.10 -12.40 1.27
CA ASN A 134 6.54 -12.89 -0.04
C ASN A 134 7.17 -11.79 -0.92
N LEU A 135 7.49 -10.62 -0.36
CA LEU A 135 8.14 -9.54 -1.09
C LEU A 135 9.65 -9.77 -1.20
N ASN A 136 10.19 -9.50 -2.38
CA ASN A 136 11.62 -9.44 -2.61
C ASN A 136 12.00 -8.02 -3.04
N LEU A 137 12.09 -7.11 -2.08
CA LEU A 137 12.49 -5.73 -2.33
C LEU A 137 14.02 -5.61 -2.39
N PRO A 138 14.57 -4.69 -3.21
CA PRO A 138 15.99 -4.42 -3.24
C PRO A 138 16.51 -4.02 -1.85
N TYR A 139 17.61 -4.64 -1.41
CA TYR A 139 18.21 -4.41 -0.10
C TYR A 139 18.84 -3.02 0.08
N CYS A 140 18.99 -2.23 -0.99
CA CYS A 140 19.73 -0.97 -0.99
C CYS A 140 19.11 0.14 -0.12
N TYR A 141 17.87 -0.02 0.34
CA TYR A 141 17.17 0.98 1.17
C TYR A 141 16.66 0.39 2.49
N GLY A 142 17.17 -0.78 2.88
CA GLY A 142 16.70 -1.53 4.03
C GLY A 142 15.91 -2.78 3.66
N LYS A 143 15.61 -3.58 4.67
CA LYS A 143 14.86 -4.83 4.57
C LYS A 143 13.47 -4.63 5.17
N VAL A 144 12.46 -5.10 4.45
CA VAL A 144 11.07 -5.15 4.95
C VAL A 144 10.72 -6.59 5.27
N GLY A 145 10.11 -6.80 6.43
CA GLY A 145 9.59 -8.09 6.84
C GLY A 145 8.26 -7.97 7.55
N VAL A 146 7.81 -9.09 8.10
CA VAL A 146 6.66 -9.18 9.00
C VAL A 146 7.11 -9.92 10.26
N PRO A 147 6.68 -9.51 11.47
CA PRO A 147 7.01 -10.29 12.66
C PRO A 147 6.31 -11.64 12.59
N ARG A 148 6.91 -12.68 13.19
CA ARG A 148 6.33 -14.02 13.15
C ARG A 148 4.99 -14.00 13.88
N GLN A 149 4.03 -14.75 13.34
CA GLN A 149 2.68 -14.77 13.88
C GLN A 149 2.05 -16.16 13.86
N LEU A 150 1.09 -16.38 14.75
CA LEU A 150 0.33 -17.62 14.89
C LEU A 150 -1.15 -17.29 15.07
N VAL A 151 -2.01 -18.02 14.36
CA VAL A 151 -3.47 -17.90 14.49
C VAL A 151 -3.98 -18.94 15.48
N ILE A 152 -4.72 -18.50 16.49
CA ILE A 152 -5.47 -19.36 17.40
C ILE A 152 -6.95 -19.17 17.14
N ARG A 153 -7.67 -20.25 16.78
CA ARG A 153 -9.08 -20.16 16.37
C ARG A 153 -10.09 -20.47 17.46
N LYS A 154 -9.80 -21.43 18.34
CA LYS A 154 -10.83 -22.00 19.23
C LYS A 154 -10.37 -22.18 20.67
N ASP A 155 -9.45 -23.10 20.92
CA ASP A 155 -9.15 -23.56 22.27
C ASP A 155 -8.16 -22.63 23.01
N PRO A 156 -8.60 -21.87 24.04
CA PRO A 156 -7.73 -21.01 24.83
C PRO A 156 -6.65 -21.79 25.60
N SER A 157 -6.96 -23.02 26.04
CA SER A 157 -6.05 -23.83 26.85
C SER A 157 -4.84 -24.32 26.05
N SER A 158 -4.99 -24.44 24.73
CA SER A 158 -3.92 -24.84 23.82
C SER A 158 -2.93 -23.73 23.45
N ILE A 159 -3.24 -22.46 23.76
CA ILE A 159 -2.42 -21.31 23.36
C ILE A 159 -0.96 -21.45 23.80
N PRO A 160 -0.65 -21.77 25.07
CA PRO A 160 0.73 -21.84 25.55
C PRO A 160 1.54 -22.90 24.78
N ASP A 161 0.98 -24.09 24.59
CA ASP A 161 1.66 -25.19 23.87
C ASP A 161 1.81 -24.90 22.38
N ALA A 162 0.79 -24.28 21.77
CA ALA A 162 0.84 -23.87 20.37
C ALA A 162 1.94 -22.83 20.12
N VAL A 163 2.10 -21.86 21.04
CA VAL A 163 3.17 -20.85 21.00
C VAL A 163 4.55 -21.49 21.12
N THR A 164 4.73 -22.40 22.10
CA THR A 164 5.98 -23.15 22.27
C THR A 164 6.32 -23.98 21.05
N LYS A 165 5.35 -24.72 20.50
CA LYS A 165 5.52 -25.54 19.30
C LYS A 165 5.84 -24.72 18.05
N ALA A 166 5.23 -23.54 17.92
CA ALA A 166 5.56 -22.59 16.87
C ALA A 166 6.91 -21.89 17.11
N GLY A 167 7.47 -21.99 18.32
CA GLY A 167 8.72 -21.36 18.70
C GLY A 167 8.67 -19.83 18.68
N LEU A 168 7.50 -19.21 18.91
CA LEU A 168 7.39 -17.75 18.98
C LEU A 168 8.06 -17.21 20.25
N ARG A 169 8.65 -16.02 20.15
CA ARG A 169 9.33 -15.36 21.27
C ARG A 169 8.41 -14.38 21.97
N LEU A 170 8.33 -14.49 23.30
CA LEU A 170 7.64 -13.51 24.13
C LEU A 170 8.45 -12.20 24.22
N PRO A 171 7.77 -11.04 24.35
CA PRO A 171 6.33 -10.91 24.50
C PRO A 171 5.56 -10.96 23.15
N LEU A 172 4.26 -11.32 23.20
CA LEU A 172 3.41 -11.47 22.02
C LEU A 172 2.23 -10.48 22.04
N VAL A 173 2.04 -9.75 20.95
CA VAL A 173 0.85 -8.91 20.72
C VAL A 173 -0.30 -9.82 20.28
N ALA A 174 -1.35 -9.88 21.08
CA ALA A 174 -2.60 -10.53 20.75
C ALA A 174 -3.55 -9.54 20.05
N LYS A 175 -4.00 -9.91 18.85
CA LYS A 175 -4.95 -9.15 18.02
C LYS A 175 -6.19 -10.00 17.74
N PRO A 176 -7.42 -9.50 17.86
CA PRO A 176 -8.60 -10.23 17.41
C PRO A 176 -8.47 -10.63 15.93
N LEU A 177 -8.88 -11.85 15.60
CA LEU A 177 -8.75 -12.37 14.22
C LEU A 177 -9.72 -11.69 13.24
N ILE A 178 -10.91 -11.34 13.74
CA ILE A 178 -12.00 -10.77 12.93
C ILE A 178 -11.99 -9.25 13.06
N LEU A 179 -12.06 -8.56 11.92
CA LEU A 179 -12.14 -7.10 11.81
C LEU A 179 -13.57 -6.68 11.42
N ASP A 180 -14.54 -6.83 12.33
CA ASP A 180 -15.94 -6.46 12.08
C ASP A 180 -16.27 -4.98 12.35
N GLY A 181 -15.26 -4.18 12.74
CA GLY A 181 -15.41 -2.76 13.06
C GLY A 181 -16.07 -2.47 14.42
N SER A 182 -16.40 -3.50 15.21
CA SER A 182 -16.88 -3.34 16.59
C SER A 182 -15.78 -2.88 17.53
N ALA A 183 -16.17 -2.33 18.69
CA ALA A 183 -15.22 -1.91 19.73
C ALA A 183 -14.35 -3.06 20.27
N LYS A 184 -14.85 -4.31 20.21
CA LYS A 184 -14.14 -5.52 20.64
C LYS A 184 -13.03 -5.94 19.66
N SER A 185 -13.21 -5.67 18.37
CA SER A 185 -12.25 -5.99 17.30
C SER A 185 -10.98 -5.14 17.29
N HIS A 186 -10.82 -4.23 18.26
CA HIS A 186 -9.68 -3.33 18.39
C HIS A 186 -8.95 -3.45 19.73
N GLN A 187 -9.32 -4.40 20.60
CA GLN A 187 -8.61 -4.59 21.86
C GLN A 187 -7.31 -5.37 21.61
N LEU A 188 -6.19 -4.69 21.74
CA LEU A 188 -4.86 -5.29 21.68
C LEU A 188 -4.41 -5.62 23.12
N CYS A 189 -3.78 -6.78 23.29
CA CYS A 189 -3.17 -7.19 24.55
C CYS A 189 -1.71 -7.60 24.30
N LEU A 190 -0.82 -7.39 25.26
CA LEU A 190 0.54 -7.92 25.23
C LEU A 190 0.67 -9.01 26.27
N ALA A 191 1.03 -10.21 25.82
CA ALA A 191 1.32 -11.35 26.67
C ALA A 191 2.83 -11.42 26.92
N TYR A 192 3.24 -11.24 28.18
CA TYR A 192 4.65 -11.16 28.57
C TYR A 192 5.27 -12.51 28.90
N ASP A 193 4.47 -13.43 29.41
CA ASP A 193 4.89 -14.73 29.90
C ASP A 193 3.88 -15.82 29.49
N GLN A 194 4.23 -17.08 29.77
CA GLN A 194 3.39 -18.23 29.47
C GLN A 194 2.05 -18.19 30.22
N PHE A 195 2.03 -17.61 31.43
CA PHE A 195 0.82 -17.46 32.22
C PHE A 195 -0.15 -16.43 31.62
N SER A 196 0.37 -15.40 30.98
CA SER A 196 -0.42 -14.37 30.31
C SER A 196 -1.15 -14.96 29.10
N LEU A 197 -0.56 -15.96 28.43
CA LEU A 197 -1.18 -16.64 27.30
C LEU A 197 -2.46 -17.41 27.68
N THR A 198 -2.55 -17.93 28.90
CA THR A 198 -3.74 -18.68 29.37
C THR A 198 -4.97 -17.79 29.58
N LYS A 199 -4.77 -16.47 29.64
CA LYS A 199 -5.83 -15.48 29.85
C LYS A 199 -6.39 -14.90 28.55
N LEU A 200 -5.89 -15.34 27.39
CA LEU A 200 -6.29 -14.82 26.09
C LEU A 200 -7.50 -15.59 25.53
N GLU A 201 -8.40 -14.87 24.86
CA GLU A 201 -9.63 -15.44 24.29
C GLU A 201 -9.57 -15.46 22.76
N PRO A 202 -9.55 -16.64 22.11
CA PRO A 202 -9.68 -16.80 20.66
C PRO A 202 -11.06 -16.35 20.13
N PRO A 203 -11.20 -16.04 18.83
CA PRO A 203 -10.19 -16.16 17.79
C PRO A 203 -9.24 -14.95 17.74
N LEU A 204 -7.93 -15.22 17.71
CA LEU A 204 -6.89 -14.19 17.74
C LEU A 204 -5.67 -14.56 16.89
N VAL A 205 -4.86 -13.54 16.62
CA VAL A 205 -3.51 -13.64 16.08
C VAL A 205 -2.53 -13.23 17.16
N LEU A 206 -1.56 -14.08 17.45
CA LEU A 206 -0.39 -13.75 18.26
C LEU A 206 0.74 -13.35 17.33
N GLN A 207 1.30 -12.17 17.51
CA GLN A 207 2.42 -11.66 16.73
C GLN A 207 3.58 -11.32 17.65
N GLU A 208 4.81 -11.69 17.27
CA GLU A 208 6.02 -11.32 18.02
C GLU A 208 6.11 -9.80 18.19
N PHE A 209 6.35 -9.35 19.43
CA PHE A 209 6.62 -7.96 19.71
C PHE A 209 8.08 -7.65 19.34
N VAL A 210 8.27 -6.58 18.57
CA VAL A 210 9.59 -6.09 18.19
C VAL A 210 9.78 -4.75 18.88
N ASN A 211 10.88 -4.58 19.63
CA ASN A 211 11.24 -3.27 20.20
C ASN A 211 11.52 -2.30 19.05
N HIS A 212 10.88 -1.13 19.08
CA HIS A 212 10.85 -0.15 18.00
C HIS A 212 10.87 1.30 18.50
N GLY A 213 11.32 1.50 19.75
CA GLY A 213 11.48 2.80 20.38
C GLY A 213 10.19 3.58 20.56
N GLY A 214 9.04 2.91 20.61
CA GLY A 214 7.75 3.55 20.83
C GLY A 214 7.22 4.38 19.65
N VAL A 215 7.75 4.20 18.43
CA VAL A 215 7.32 4.96 17.24
C VAL A 215 6.75 4.05 16.15
N LEU A 216 5.54 4.38 15.70
CA LEU A 216 4.89 3.78 14.54
C LEU A 216 4.90 4.75 13.35
N PHE A 217 5.33 4.28 12.19
CA PHE A 217 5.21 4.99 10.92
C PHE A 217 3.93 4.58 10.22
N LYS A 218 2.95 5.48 10.18
CA LYS A 218 1.71 5.29 9.45
C LYS A 218 1.89 5.79 8.02
N VAL A 219 2.03 4.86 7.08
CA VAL A 219 2.28 5.14 5.66
C VAL A 219 0.95 5.10 4.92
N TYR A 220 0.36 6.26 4.69
CA TYR A 220 -0.85 6.42 3.89
C TYR A 220 -0.52 6.36 2.40
N ILE A 221 -1.29 5.57 1.67
CA ILE A 221 -1.17 5.38 0.22
C ILE A 221 -2.48 5.82 -0.43
N VAL A 222 -2.38 6.74 -1.39
CA VAL A 222 -3.52 7.26 -2.16
C VAL A 222 -3.13 7.22 -3.63
N GLY A 223 -3.46 6.13 -4.31
CA GLY A 223 -2.95 5.88 -5.65
C GLY A 223 -1.43 5.75 -5.66
N GLU A 224 -0.74 6.62 -6.39
CA GLU A 224 0.73 6.69 -6.41
C GLU A 224 1.30 7.52 -5.25
N ALA A 225 0.48 8.35 -4.60
CA ALA A 225 0.94 9.27 -3.57
C ALA A 225 1.14 8.54 -2.23
N ILE A 226 2.21 8.92 -1.53
CA ILE A 226 2.57 8.39 -0.22
C ILE A 226 2.71 9.56 0.76
N LYS A 227 2.10 9.43 1.94
CA LYS A 227 2.32 10.32 3.08
C LYS A 227 2.61 9.50 4.31
N VAL A 228 3.71 9.83 4.99
CA VAL A 228 4.09 9.19 6.25
C VAL A 228 3.74 10.13 7.40
N VAL A 229 3.20 9.57 8.47
CA VAL A 229 2.93 10.27 9.74
C VAL A 229 3.49 9.43 10.87
N ARG A 230 4.21 10.05 11.81
CA ARG A 230 4.66 9.35 13.03
C ARG A 230 3.54 9.31 14.06
N ARG A 231 3.46 8.19 14.77
CA ARG A 231 2.52 7.97 15.88
C ARG A 231 3.28 7.39 17.06
N PHE A 232 2.91 7.80 18.26
CA PHE A 232 3.32 7.04 19.43
C PHE A 232 2.76 5.62 19.35
N SER A 233 3.61 4.67 19.72
CA SER A 233 3.37 3.25 19.73
C SER A 233 3.67 2.70 21.13
N LEU A 234 3.66 1.37 21.25
CA LEU A 234 4.00 0.69 22.49
C LEU A 234 5.48 0.92 22.84
N PRO A 235 5.81 1.28 24.10
CA PRO A 235 7.19 1.45 24.51
C PRO A 235 7.95 0.12 24.42
N ASP A 236 9.27 0.22 24.33
CA ASP A 236 10.15 -0.94 24.33
C ASP A 236 10.04 -1.72 25.64
N VAL A 237 10.21 -3.04 25.54
CA VAL A 237 10.15 -3.96 26.67
C VAL A 237 11.56 -4.43 27.03
N CYS A 238 11.98 -4.23 28.28
CA CYS A 238 13.24 -4.72 28.79
C CYS A 238 13.06 -6.06 29.52
N LYS A 239 13.97 -7.02 29.30
CA LYS A 239 13.94 -8.34 29.96
C LYS A 239 13.96 -8.29 31.49
N GLN A 240 14.53 -7.24 32.08
CA GLN A 240 14.61 -7.06 33.53
C GLN A 240 13.29 -6.55 34.15
N GLU A 241 12.44 -5.89 33.36
CA GLU A 241 11.10 -5.46 33.79
C GLU A 241 10.10 -6.62 33.72
N LEU A 242 10.27 -7.54 32.76
CA LEU A 242 9.47 -8.76 32.62
C LEU A 242 9.46 -9.62 33.89
N THR A 243 10.56 -9.66 34.64
CA THR A 243 10.63 -10.44 35.90
C THR A 243 9.82 -9.82 37.05
N LYS A 244 9.35 -8.58 36.91
CA LYS A 244 8.59 -7.85 37.94
C LYS A 244 7.09 -7.73 37.64
N ILE A 245 6.65 -8.15 36.45
CA ILE A 245 5.28 -7.95 35.95
C ILE A 245 4.62 -9.31 35.75
N ALA A 246 3.64 -9.65 36.59
CA ALA A 246 2.82 -10.86 36.42
C ALA A 246 1.47 -10.52 35.77
N GLY A 247 1.16 -11.12 34.61
CA GLY A 247 -0.17 -11.09 33.98
C GLY A 247 -0.32 -10.28 32.68
N VAL A 248 -1.55 -10.29 32.13
CA VAL A 248 -1.92 -9.59 30.89
C VAL A 248 -2.22 -8.12 31.18
N PHE A 249 -1.55 -7.22 30.46
CA PHE A 249 -1.85 -5.79 30.52
C PHE A 249 -2.78 -5.40 29.36
N PRO A 250 -4.04 -5.00 29.61
CA PRO A 250 -4.89 -4.42 28.60
C PRO A 250 -4.40 -2.99 28.29
N PHE A 251 -4.17 -2.69 27.01
CA PHE A 251 -3.71 -1.36 26.62
C PHE A 251 -4.85 -0.33 26.63
N PRO A 252 -4.63 0.88 27.19
CA PRO A 252 -5.30 2.08 26.69
C PRO A 252 -4.98 2.21 25.20
N ARG A 253 -5.95 2.58 24.35
CA ARG A 253 -5.78 2.68 22.88
C ARG A 253 -4.61 3.60 22.50
N VAL A 254 -3.38 3.09 22.42
CA VAL A 254 -2.22 3.92 22.07
C VAL A 254 -2.31 4.30 20.59
N SER A 255 -2.60 3.38 19.68
CA SER A 255 -2.56 3.65 18.24
C SER A 255 -3.86 4.20 17.60
N GLY A 256 -4.99 4.13 18.29
CA GLY A 256 -6.28 4.61 17.76
C GLY A 256 -6.45 6.14 17.78
N ALA A 257 -5.75 6.79 18.71
CA ALA A 257 -5.86 8.21 19.00
C ALA A 257 -4.55 8.87 19.49
N ALA A 258 -3.40 8.18 19.54
CA ALA A 258 -2.15 8.83 19.93
C ALA A 258 -1.90 10.09 19.10
N ALA A 259 -1.49 11.15 19.81
CA ALA A 259 -1.01 12.39 19.24
C ALA A 259 0.03 12.12 18.14
N SER A 260 0.09 13.02 17.17
CA SER A 260 1.21 13.04 16.23
C SER A 260 2.51 13.08 17.02
N ALA A 261 3.48 12.27 16.61
CA ALA A 261 4.84 12.35 17.15
C ALA A 261 5.76 13.19 16.25
N ASP A 262 5.19 13.88 15.24
CA ASP A 262 5.97 14.69 14.29
C ASP A 262 6.59 15.94 14.95
N ASP A 263 5.97 16.47 16.01
CA ASP A 263 6.42 17.67 16.73
C ASP A 263 7.40 17.38 17.88
N VAL A 264 7.74 16.10 18.11
CA VAL A 264 8.66 15.70 19.19
C VAL A 264 10.03 15.37 18.61
N ASP A 265 11.06 15.92 19.24
CA ASP A 265 12.45 15.66 18.87
C ASP A 265 12.82 14.23 19.30
N LEU A 266 12.74 13.31 18.35
CA LEU A 266 12.97 11.88 18.54
C LEU A 266 14.20 11.49 17.71
N ASP A 267 15.39 11.87 18.19
CA ASP A 267 16.68 11.55 17.56
C ASP A 267 16.83 10.05 17.27
N HIS A 268 17.44 9.71 16.12
CA HIS A 268 17.83 8.39 15.57
C HIS A 268 16.76 7.28 15.49
N VAL A 269 15.81 7.21 16.44
CA VAL A 269 14.74 6.21 16.56
C VAL A 269 13.53 6.56 15.67
N ALA A 270 13.29 7.85 15.40
CA ALA A 270 12.16 8.30 14.58
C ALA A 270 12.54 8.75 13.17
N GLU A 271 13.74 8.41 12.69
CA GLU A 271 14.08 8.62 11.28
C GLU A 271 13.05 7.91 10.38
N LEU A 272 12.52 8.64 9.41
CA LEU A 272 11.50 8.10 8.52
C LEU A 272 12.08 6.96 7.67
N PRO A 273 11.31 5.90 7.38
CA PRO A 273 11.74 4.89 6.42
C PRO A 273 12.12 5.55 5.08
N PRO A 274 13.21 5.15 4.43
CA PRO A 274 13.67 5.75 3.18
C PRO A 274 12.56 5.81 2.14
N ARG A 275 12.39 6.98 1.53
CA ARG A 275 11.34 7.18 0.53
C ARG A 275 11.38 6.16 -0.63
N PRO A 276 12.55 5.79 -1.20
CA PRO A 276 12.60 4.75 -2.25
C PRO A 276 12.14 3.36 -1.78
N LEU A 277 12.35 3.03 -0.50
CA LEU A 277 11.84 1.81 0.12
C LEU A 277 10.32 1.82 0.14
N LEU A 278 9.74 2.93 0.63
CA LEU A 278 8.29 3.11 0.73
C LEU A 278 7.62 3.13 -0.64
N GLU A 279 8.21 3.79 -1.63
CA GLU A 279 7.72 3.81 -3.00
C GLU A 279 7.69 2.41 -3.62
N SER A 280 8.76 1.62 -3.41
CA SER A 280 8.82 0.24 -3.89
C SER A 280 7.84 -0.68 -3.17
N LEU A 281 7.74 -0.57 -1.85
CA LEU A 281 6.80 -1.33 -1.02
C LEU A 281 5.34 -1.00 -1.40
N ALA A 282 4.99 0.28 -1.50
CA ALA A 282 3.65 0.71 -1.86
C ALA A 282 3.28 0.28 -3.28
N ARG A 283 4.19 0.37 -4.25
CA ARG A 283 3.97 -0.11 -5.62
C ARG A 283 3.66 -1.60 -5.65
N GLU A 284 4.48 -2.39 -4.98
CA GLU A 284 4.34 -3.85 -4.99
C GLU A 284 3.07 -4.31 -4.25
N LEU A 285 2.73 -3.67 -3.12
CA LEU A 285 1.49 -3.95 -2.41
C LEU A 285 0.25 -3.52 -3.18
N ARG A 286 0.27 -2.39 -3.89
CA ARG A 286 -0.83 -2.00 -4.79
C ARG A 286 -1.06 -3.06 -5.87
N HIS A 287 0.01 -3.55 -6.48
CA HIS A 287 -0.09 -4.58 -7.51
C HIS A 287 -0.66 -5.90 -6.97
N ARG A 288 -0.16 -6.38 -5.82
CA ARG A 288 -0.60 -7.65 -5.22
C ARG A 288 -2.00 -7.61 -4.63
N LEU A 289 -2.32 -6.52 -3.93
CA LEU A 289 -3.61 -6.36 -3.25
C LEU A 289 -4.70 -5.90 -4.21
N GLY A 290 -4.36 -5.19 -5.29
CA GLY A 290 -5.33 -4.54 -6.17
C GLY A 290 -6.01 -3.31 -5.54
N LEU A 291 -5.46 -2.80 -4.44
CA LEU A 291 -5.98 -1.65 -3.70
C LEU A 291 -5.27 -0.37 -4.11
N ARG A 292 -5.96 0.76 -4.06
CA ARG A 292 -5.42 2.11 -4.28
C ARG A 292 -5.50 2.97 -3.02
N LEU A 293 -6.43 2.65 -2.12
CA LEU A 293 -6.67 3.37 -0.87
C LEU A 293 -6.41 2.49 0.33
N PHE A 294 -5.20 2.55 0.87
CA PHE A 294 -4.86 1.87 2.12
C PHE A 294 -3.77 2.61 2.88
N ASN A 295 -3.52 2.21 4.11
CA ASN A 295 -2.26 2.53 4.77
C ASN A 295 -1.58 1.25 5.24
N ILE A 296 -0.29 1.39 5.50
CA ILE A 296 0.56 0.39 6.11
C ILE A 296 1.05 0.96 7.45
N ASP A 297 0.98 0.15 8.50
CA ASP A 297 1.60 0.47 9.79
C ASP A 297 2.96 -0.23 9.84
N ILE A 298 4.03 0.57 9.91
CA ILE A 298 5.43 0.11 9.87
C ILE A 298 6.13 0.49 11.17
N ILE A 299 6.90 -0.43 11.74
CA ILE A 299 7.83 -0.17 12.85
C ILE A 299 9.27 -0.44 12.39
N ARG A 300 10.25 0.27 12.96
CA ARG A 300 11.69 0.04 12.74
C ARG A 300 12.27 -0.65 13.97
N GLU A 301 13.00 -1.74 13.80
CA GLU A 301 13.61 -2.45 14.94
C GLU A 301 14.71 -1.59 15.60
N ASN A 302 14.67 -1.50 16.93
CA ASN A 302 15.63 -0.70 17.70
C ASN A 302 17.02 -1.39 17.76
N GLY A 303 18.09 -0.60 17.67
CA GLY A 303 19.47 -1.04 17.92
C GLY A 303 20.37 -1.18 16.69
N ILE A 304 20.00 -1.98 15.67
CA ILE A 304 20.90 -2.29 14.54
C ILE A 304 20.14 -2.45 13.21
N GLY A 305 20.31 -1.48 12.31
CA GLY A 305 20.05 -1.61 10.87
C GLY A 305 18.73 -1.04 10.34
N ASP A 306 18.60 -1.10 9.00
CA ASP A 306 17.42 -0.63 8.26
C ASP A 306 16.39 -1.76 8.12
N LEU A 307 16.00 -2.36 9.25
CA LEU A 307 15.01 -3.44 9.29
C LEU A 307 13.64 -2.89 9.72
N TYR A 308 12.68 -3.00 8.80
CA TYR A 308 11.33 -2.49 8.95
C TYR A 308 10.34 -3.65 8.96
N TYR A 309 9.35 -3.58 9.86
CA TYR A 309 8.30 -4.56 9.95
C TYR A 309 6.95 -3.95 9.65
N VAL A 310 6.24 -4.55 8.69
CA VAL A 310 4.82 -4.26 8.49
C VAL A 310 4.01 -5.04 9.52
N ILE A 311 3.26 -4.32 10.34
CA ILE A 311 2.43 -4.92 11.41
C ILE A 311 0.93 -4.85 11.14
N ASP A 312 0.52 -3.98 10.20
CA ASP A 312 -0.87 -3.82 9.79
C ASP A 312 -1.03 -3.22 8.38
N ILE A 313 -2.13 -3.57 7.71
CA ILE A 313 -2.59 -2.95 6.45
C ILE A 313 -4.08 -2.68 6.59
N ASN A 314 -4.53 -1.44 6.43
CA ASN A 314 -5.95 -1.12 6.56
C ASN A 314 -6.54 -0.52 5.29
N TYR A 315 -7.70 -1.03 4.87
CA TYR A 315 -8.48 -0.49 3.76
C TYR A 315 -9.07 0.89 4.10
N PHE A 316 -8.90 1.83 3.17
CA PHE A 316 -9.48 3.17 3.18
C PHE A 316 -9.47 3.81 4.60
N PRO A 317 -8.28 3.97 5.19
CA PRO A 317 -8.10 4.34 6.60
C PRO A 317 -8.62 5.74 6.90
N GLY A 318 -8.45 6.20 8.14
CA GLY A 318 -8.84 7.55 8.54
C GLY A 318 -7.96 8.64 7.91
N TYR A 319 -8.13 8.92 6.61
CA TYR A 319 -7.41 9.99 5.90
C TYR A 319 -7.70 11.39 6.45
N GLY A 320 -8.86 11.62 7.11
CA GLY A 320 -9.09 12.89 7.80
C GLY A 320 -8.09 13.21 8.92
N LYS A 321 -7.28 12.22 9.34
CA LYS A 321 -6.17 12.37 10.29
C LYS A 321 -4.82 12.58 9.60
N MET A 322 -4.77 12.57 8.27
CA MET A 322 -3.58 12.78 7.46
C MET A 322 -3.49 14.26 7.10
N PRO A 323 -2.37 14.94 7.39
CA PRO A 323 -2.19 16.34 7.03
C PRO A 323 -2.38 16.54 5.52
N GLU A 324 -3.15 17.57 5.16
CA GLU A 324 -3.39 17.99 3.76
C GLU A 324 -3.98 16.89 2.86
N TYR A 325 -4.70 15.92 3.43
CA TYR A 325 -5.30 14.85 2.65
C TYR A 325 -6.26 15.35 1.58
N GLU A 326 -6.85 16.53 1.75
CA GLU A 326 -7.77 17.09 0.77
C GLU A 326 -7.10 17.26 -0.58
N HIS A 327 -5.90 17.86 -0.62
CA HIS A 327 -5.15 18.07 -1.85
C HIS A 327 -4.74 16.75 -2.50
N MET A 328 -4.15 15.86 -1.72
CA MET A 328 -3.69 14.56 -2.19
C MET A 328 -4.84 13.72 -2.77
N PHE A 329 -5.99 13.71 -2.10
CA PHE A 329 -7.14 12.92 -2.53
C PHE A 329 -7.83 13.54 -3.75
N THR A 330 -7.96 14.87 -3.80
CA THR A 330 -8.51 15.55 -4.99
C THR A 330 -7.63 15.33 -6.22
N ASP A 331 -6.31 15.43 -6.09
CA ASP A 331 -5.39 15.18 -7.22
C ASP A 331 -5.41 13.72 -7.66
N PHE A 332 -5.52 12.79 -6.71
CA PHE A 332 -5.71 11.38 -7.00
C PHE A 332 -6.99 11.12 -7.80
N LEU A 333 -8.14 11.65 -7.37
CA LEU A 333 -9.41 11.47 -8.09
C LEU A 333 -9.32 11.99 -9.54
N LEU A 334 -8.71 13.16 -9.75
CA LEU A 334 -8.47 13.69 -11.11
C LEU A 334 -7.54 12.80 -11.94
N SER A 335 -6.60 12.11 -11.31
CA SER A 335 -5.68 11.20 -12.00
C SER A 335 -6.39 9.96 -12.58
N LEU A 336 -7.52 9.55 -12.00
CA LEU A 336 -8.30 8.40 -12.48
C LEU A 336 -8.92 8.66 -13.87
N CYS A 337 -9.37 9.89 -14.13
CA CYS A 337 -9.89 10.30 -15.44
C CYS A 337 -8.82 10.25 -16.55
N ARG A 338 -7.57 10.57 -16.18
CA ARG A 338 -6.43 10.60 -17.12
C ARG A 338 -5.96 9.20 -17.53
N THR A 339 -6.25 8.19 -16.72
CA THR A 339 -5.91 6.80 -17.03
C THR A 339 -6.92 6.16 -17.98
N SER A 340 -8.22 6.49 -17.86
CA SER A 340 -9.25 5.97 -18.78
C SER A 340 -9.14 6.58 -20.20
N THR A 341 -8.75 7.85 -20.30
CA THR A 341 -8.43 8.48 -21.61
C THR A 341 -7.12 7.98 -22.21
N LYS A 342 -6.18 7.50 -21.37
CA LYS A 342 -4.98 6.82 -21.84
C LYS A 342 -5.23 5.37 -22.24
N SER A 343 -6.18 4.63 -21.67
CA SER A 343 -6.49 3.28 -22.15
C SER A 343 -7.04 3.28 -23.59
N ASP A 344 -7.74 4.34 -23.98
CA ASP A 344 -8.21 4.52 -25.37
C ASP A 344 -7.10 5.00 -26.33
N LEU A 345 -6.01 5.57 -25.79
CA LEU A 345 -4.82 5.96 -26.56
C LEU A 345 -3.66 4.95 -26.45
N LEU A 346 -3.72 3.99 -25.53
CA LEU A 346 -2.73 2.93 -25.32
C LEU A 346 -3.08 1.63 -26.03
N HIS A 347 -4.14 1.64 -26.86
CA HIS A 347 -4.23 0.66 -27.94
C HIS A 347 -3.18 0.89 -29.04
N GLU A 348 -2.37 1.95 -28.95
CA GLU A 348 -1.08 2.07 -29.65
C GLU A 348 0.06 2.39 -28.68
N GLY A 349 0.93 1.40 -28.42
CA GLY A 349 2.33 1.65 -28.00
C GLY A 349 2.69 1.32 -26.54
N VAL A 350 2.97 0.04 -26.29
CA VAL A 350 3.62 -0.49 -25.07
C VAL A 350 5.10 -0.03 -25.00
N LEU A 351 5.68 0.21 -23.80
CA LEU A 351 6.80 -0.60 -23.23
C LEU A 351 7.54 -0.03 -22.00
N ASP A 352 7.50 -0.87 -20.97
CA ASP A 352 8.29 -1.00 -19.73
C ASP A 352 9.74 -1.47 -20.05
N ALA A 353 10.78 -0.91 -19.42
CA ALA A 353 12.17 -1.23 -19.75
C ALA A 353 13.06 -1.53 -18.53
N LYS A 354 13.79 -2.65 -18.60
CA LYS A 354 14.80 -3.14 -17.62
C LYS A 354 16.21 -2.85 -18.12
N SER A 355 17.13 -2.44 -17.25
CA SER A 355 18.55 -2.23 -17.61
C SER A 355 19.40 -3.48 -17.33
N VAL A 356 20.20 -3.93 -18.29
CA VAL A 356 21.10 -5.10 -18.16
C VAL A 356 22.56 -4.71 -18.36
N LEU A 357 23.46 -5.27 -17.53
CA LEU A 357 24.92 -5.10 -17.63
C LEU A 357 25.54 -6.30 -18.35
N ILE A 358 26.23 -6.05 -19.47
CA ILE A 358 26.93 -7.10 -20.22
C ILE A 358 28.44 -6.81 -20.22
N THR A 359 29.24 -7.83 -19.91
CA THR A 359 30.70 -7.73 -19.82
C THR A 359 31.38 -8.66 -20.82
N PHE A 360 32.28 -8.10 -21.64
CA PHE A 360 33.08 -8.87 -22.60
C PHE A 360 34.55 -8.85 -22.19
N SER A 361 35.16 -10.02 -22.04
CA SER A 361 36.59 -10.16 -21.75
C SER A 361 37.36 -10.43 -23.04
N CYS A 362 38.46 -9.70 -23.26
CA CYS A 362 39.36 -9.93 -24.39
C CYS A 362 40.65 -10.64 -23.89
N GLY A 363 41.10 -11.68 -24.59
CA GLY A 363 42.34 -12.40 -24.27
C GLY A 363 43.59 -11.52 -24.34
N SER A 364 44.65 -11.93 -23.65
CA SER A 364 45.93 -11.19 -23.58
C SER A 364 46.77 -11.38 -24.84
N GLY A 365 47.10 -10.31 -25.56
CA GLY A 365 47.98 -10.33 -26.74
C GLY A 365 48.13 -8.97 -27.43
N ARG A 366 48.99 -8.90 -28.46
CA ARG A 366 49.42 -7.68 -29.17
C ARG A 366 48.31 -6.89 -29.92
N ASN A 367 47.08 -7.40 -29.99
CA ASN A 367 45.95 -6.78 -30.73
C ASN A 367 44.78 -6.29 -29.85
N ARG A 368 45.07 -5.85 -28.63
CA ARG A 368 44.06 -5.51 -27.61
C ARG A 368 43.17 -4.31 -27.97
N GLU A 369 43.70 -3.30 -28.67
CA GLU A 369 42.95 -2.09 -29.07
C GLU A 369 41.98 -2.39 -30.23
N LEU A 370 42.43 -3.15 -31.23
CA LEU A 370 41.63 -3.54 -32.40
C LEU A 370 40.47 -4.47 -32.01
N SER A 371 40.70 -5.42 -31.10
CA SER A 371 39.63 -6.26 -30.56
C SER A 371 38.58 -5.45 -29.80
N ARG A 372 38.94 -4.30 -29.20
CA ARG A 372 38.00 -3.43 -28.46
C ARG A 372 37.12 -2.59 -29.40
N ILE A 373 37.72 -2.05 -30.46
CA ILE A 373 36.99 -1.30 -31.49
C ILE A 373 36.01 -2.23 -32.22
N TRP A 374 36.44 -3.45 -32.55
CA TRP A 374 35.60 -4.46 -33.16
C TRP A 374 34.42 -4.87 -32.27
N LEU A 375 34.66 -5.13 -30.97
CA LEU A 375 33.59 -5.43 -30.00
C LEU A 375 32.58 -4.28 -29.87
N SER A 376 33.02 -3.03 -29.87
CA SER A 376 32.13 -1.86 -29.83
C SER A 376 31.21 -1.80 -31.06
N LYS A 377 31.78 -1.98 -32.26
CA LYS A 377 31.02 -2.00 -33.51
C LYS A 377 30.04 -3.17 -33.59
N LEU A 378 30.44 -4.35 -33.12
CA LEU A 378 29.57 -5.53 -33.07
C LEU A 378 28.38 -5.30 -32.12
N LEU A 379 28.61 -4.71 -30.94
CA LEU A 379 27.56 -4.35 -30.00
C LEU A 379 26.61 -3.30 -30.55
N GLU A 380 27.12 -2.24 -31.17
CA GLU A 380 26.29 -1.21 -31.81
C GLU A 380 25.40 -1.80 -32.91
N SER A 381 25.95 -2.67 -33.77
CA SER A 381 25.20 -3.38 -34.82
C SER A 381 24.07 -4.25 -34.24
N ARG A 382 24.36 -4.94 -33.14
CA ARG A 382 23.41 -5.88 -32.51
C ARG A 382 22.34 -5.17 -31.68
N ILE A 383 22.68 -4.04 -31.08
CA ILE A 383 21.74 -3.15 -30.39
C ILE A 383 20.74 -2.54 -31.39
N GLN A 384 21.20 -2.20 -32.60
CA GLN A 384 20.32 -1.74 -33.68
C GLN A 384 19.39 -2.84 -34.20
N GLU A 385 19.89 -4.06 -34.40
CA GLU A 385 19.07 -5.21 -34.83
C GLU A 385 17.96 -5.58 -33.83
N GLU A 386 18.23 -5.47 -32.52
CA GLU A 386 17.30 -5.86 -31.45
C GLU A 386 16.42 -4.70 -30.92
N HIS A 387 16.48 -3.51 -31.54
CA HIS A 387 15.76 -2.30 -31.09
C HIS A 387 15.95 -1.94 -29.59
N ILE A 388 17.14 -2.22 -29.07
CA ILE A 388 17.52 -1.93 -27.69
C ILE A 388 18.06 -0.49 -27.64
N ALA A 389 17.68 0.31 -26.62
CA ALA A 389 18.24 1.66 -26.48
C ALA A 389 19.55 1.59 -25.65
N PRO A 390 20.72 1.91 -26.23
CA PRO A 390 21.96 1.94 -25.46
C PRO A 390 21.91 3.12 -24.48
N LEU A 391 22.11 2.87 -23.20
CA LEU A 391 22.21 3.93 -22.19
C LEU A 391 23.66 4.43 -22.08
N CYS A 392 24.65 3.53 -22.10
CA CYS A 392 26.07 3.89 -21.98
C CYS A 392 27.00 2.73 -22.40
N LEU A 393 28.08 3.04 -23.14
CA LEU A 393 29.18 2.12 -23.42
C LEU A 393 30.46 2.65 -22.75
N ARG A 394 31.15 1.83 -21.95
CA ARG A 394 32.39 2.23 -21.27
C ARG A 394 33.51 1.21 -21.46
N LEU A 395 34.64 1.69 -21.96
CA LEU A 395 35.87 0.92 -22.12
C LEU A 395 36.65 0.89 -20.79
N THR A 396 37.08 -0.29 -20.34
CA THR A 396 37.85 -0.47 -19.09
C THR A 396 39.17 -1.21 -19.37
N GLY A 397 40.16 -1.14 -18.47
CA GLY A 397 41.47 -1.81 -18.67
C GLY A 397 41.41 -3.33 -18.87
N LYS A 398 40.25 -3.98 -18.62
CA LYS A 398 40.04 -5.43 -18.74
C LYS A 398 39.03 -5.85 -19.82
N GLY A 399 38.31 -4.91 -20.45
CA GLY A 399 37.27 -5.23 -21.44
C GLY A 399 36.29 -4.08 -21.72
N LEU A 400 35.16 -4.41 -22.36
CA LEU A 400 34.08 -3.48 -22.69
C LEU A 400 32.87 -3.72 -21.77
N LEU A 401 32.29 -2.63 -21.28
CA LEU A 401 31.11 -2.61 -20.42
C LEU A 401 29.95 -1.92 -21.17
N ALA A 402 28.78 -2.56 -21.25
CA ALA A 402 27.61 -2.00 -21.92
C ALA A 402 26.40 -1.94 -20.98
N PHE A 403 25.73 -0.79 -20.94
CA PHE A 403 24.43 -0.56 -20.31
C PHE A 403 23.38 -0.39 -21.39
N VAL A 404 22.39 -1.28 -21.38
CA VAL A 404 21.33 -1.32 -22.40
C VAL A 404 19.96 -1.36 -21.75
N SER A 405 19.00 -0.63 -22.32
CA SER A 405 17.59 -0.63 -21.95
C SER A 405 16.83 -1.66 -22.79
N VAL A 406 16.32 -2.69 -22.12
CA VAL A 406 15.67 -3.84 -22.76
C VAL A 406 14.18 -3.83 -22.41
N ARG A 407 13.31 -3.98 -23.41
CA ARG A 407 11.86 -4.03 -23.23
C ARG A 407 11.46 -5.29 -22.45
N SER A 408 10.44 -5.20 -21.61
CA SER A 408 10.12 -6.15 -20.51
C SER A 408 9.79 -7.61 -20.89
N SER A 409 9.79 -7.99 -22.17
CA SER A 409 9.47 -9.34 -22.67
C SER A 409 10.67 -10.27 -22.92
N ILE A 410 11.91 -9.80 -22.85
CA ILE A 410 13.10 -10.65 -23.07
C ILE A 410 13.52 -11.29 -21.73
N THR A 411 13.32 -12.60 -21.60
CA THR A 411 13.59 -13.36 -20.36
C THR A 411 14.95 -14.07 -20.33
N SER A 412 15.69 -14.13 -21.45
CA SER A 412 17.11 -14.53 -21.49
C SER A 412 17.80 -14.09 -22.79
N LEU A 413 19.06 -13.65 -22.70
CA LEU A 413 19.99 -13.50 -23.83
C LEU A 413 21.09 -14.57 -23.69
N SER A 414 21.03 -15.66 -24.46
CA SER A 414 22.12 -16.64 -24.54
C SER A 414 23.00 -16.35 -25.76
N TRP A 415 24.24 -15.97 -25.50
CA TRP A 415 25.29 -15.87 -26.52
C TRP A 415 26.31 -16.95 -26.20
N GLU A 416 26.10 -18.17 -26.71
CA GLU A 416 27.09 -19.23 -26.56
C GLU A 416 28.34 -18.88 -27.38
N ASN A 417 29.47 -18.78 -26.67
CA ASN A 417 30.77 -18.41 -27.21
C ASN A 417 31.28 -19.48 -28.17
N SER A 418 31.07 -19.25 -29.48
CA SER A 418 31.95 -19.80 -30.51
C SER A 418 33.27 -19.03 -30.45
N PHE A 419 34.32 -19.64 -29.90
CA PHE A 419 35.67 -19.07 -29.89
C PHE A 419 36.24 -19.09 -31.32
N PHE A 420 36.47 -17.92 -31.92
CA PHE A 420 37.23 -17.80 -33.17
C PHE A 420 38.45 -16.90 -32.96
N HIS A 421 39.63 -17.49 -33.12
CA HIS A 421 40.94 -16.82 -33.08
C HIS A 421 41.34 -16.47 -34.51
N ILE A 422 41.45 -15.18 -34.86
CA ILE A 422 42.11 -14.74 -36.09
C ILE A 422 42.97 -13.49 -35.77
N SER A 423 44.28 -13.72 -35.77
CA SER A 423 45.39 -12.78 -35.97
C SER A 423 45.38 -12.32 -37.46
N PRO A 424 45.86 -11.13 -37.90
CA PRO A 424 47.22 -10.65 -37.64
C PRO A 424 47.45 -9.12 -37.78
N ASP A 425 48.66 -8.69 -37.45
CA ASP A 425 49.32 -7.49 -38.00
C ASP A 425 50.58 -8.07 -38.71
N PRO A 426 51.20 -7.46 -39.74
CA PRO A 426 51.92 -6.21 -39.49
C PRO A 426 52.01 -5.29 -40.71
N HIS A 427 51.70 -4.01 -40.53
CA HIS A 427 51.84 -2.97 -41.56
C HIS A 427 50.67 -2.88 -42.55
N HIS A 428 49.54 -2.35 -42.09
CA HIS A 428 48.92 -1.19 -42.73
C HIS A 428 48.03 -0.40 -41.77
#